data_AF-A0A3D5WNR6-F1
#
_entry.id   AF-A0A3D5WNR6-F1
#
_cell.length_a   1.000
_cell.length_b   1.000
_cell.length_c   1.000
_cell.angle_alpha   90.00
_cell.angle_beta   90.00
_cell.angle_gamma   90.00
#
_symmetry.space_group_name_H-M   'P 1'
#
loop_
_entity.id
_entity.type
_entity.pdbx_description
1 polymer ?
#
loop_
_entity_poly.entity_id
_entity_poly.type
_entity_poly.pdbx_seq_one_letter_code
_entity_poly.pdbx_strand_id
1 'polypeptide(L)'
;MFVFSTKRNVLKIEWRFRMDFFLNWFTQDETFPFFIQYGTHDEDLCLHTHADFSELVIVLSGTATHVVDGEEYPIRKGDVFVISNNTAHGYKHPKNFHICNIMFHLSYFLDYQSDIKTTAGFHALFVIEPTLTKTQGFKRQLTLNLAQYEEIHTLIVSLKNEYETKLPGYQTMIISLLSQLFTSLSRFYDVSQKSDSKEVVSIANTIAYMENHYNEDLSIEELAQY
;
A
#
# COMPACT_ATOMS: atom_id res chain seq x y z
N MET A 1 5.75 -23.29 -3.68
CA MET A 1 4.52 -23.40 -2.85
C MET A 1 4.93 -23.26 -1.39
N PHE A 2 5.07 -22.03 -0.90
CA PHE A 2 5.34 -21.79 0.53
C PHE A 2 3.99 -21.65 1.23
N VAL A 3 3.50 -22.78 1.73
CA VAL A 3 2.42 -22.81 2.72
C VAL A 3 3.12 -22.58 4.06
N PHE A 4 2.84 -21.48 4.74
CA PHE A 4 3.15 -21.40 6.17
C PHE A 4 2.16 -22.32 6.90
N SER A 5 2.53 -23.60 7.01
CA SER A 5 1.92 -24.54 7.95
C SER A 5 2.99 -24.87 8.99
N THR A 6 2.93 -24.19 10.13
CA THR A 6 3.79 -24.51 11.28
C THR A 6 2.95 -25.04 12.42
N LYS A 7 2.64 -26.35 12.37
CA LYS A 7 2.46 -27.13 13.59
C LYS A 7 3.83 -27.27 14.26
N ARG A 8 4.15 -26.40 15.23
CA ARG A 8 5.13 -26.65 16.29
C ARG A 8 4.86 -25.69 17.45
N ASN A 9 4.47 -26.27 18.59
CA ASN A 9 4.37 -25.68 19.94
C ASN A 9 4.47 -24.15 20.04
N VAL A 10 3.31 -23.51 20.11
CA VAL A 10 3.16 -22.11 20.47
C VAL A 10 3.56 -21.94 21.93
N LEU A 11 4.84 -21.68 22.17
CA LEU A 11 5.22 -20.84 23.29
C LEU A 11 4.56 -19.48 23.03
N LYS A 12 3.77 -19.00 23.99
CA LYS A 12 3.28 -17.61 24.02
C LYS A 12 4.51 -16.68 24.05
N ILE A 13 5.03 -16.32 22.89
CA ILE A 13 6.14 -15.39 22.76
C ILE A 13 5.54 -13.99 22.86
N GLU A 14 5.93 -13.27 23.90
CA GLU A 14 5.62 -11.86 24.11
C GLU A 14 5.93 -11.04 22.85
N TRP A 15 5.17 -9.95 22.65
CA TRP A 15 5.22 -8.94 21.58
C TRP A 15 6.57 -8.20 21.40
N ARG A 16 7.72 -8.83 21.67
CA ARG A 16 9.03 -8.19 21.87
C ARG A 16 10.07 -8.47 20.77
N PHE A 17 9.78 -9.33 19.81
CA PHE A 17 10.66 -9.52 18.64
C PHE A 17 10.00 -8.94 17.39
N ARG A 18 10.50 -7.79 16.93
CA ARG A 18 10.17 -7.23 15.61
C ARG A 18 10.94 -8.04 14.57
N MET A 19 10.23 -8.59 13.59
CA MET A 19 10.87 -9.20 12.42
C MET A 19 10.83 -8.21 11.27
N ASP A 20 11.97 -7.99 10.64
CA ASP A 20 12.10 -7.08 9.50
C ASP A 20 12.17 -7.94 8.24
N PHE A 21 11.18 -7.78 7.36
CA PHE A 21 11.10 -8.50 6.10
C PHE A 21 11.86 -7.77 5.01
N PHE A 22 12.50 -8.54 4.13
CA PHE A 22 13.22 -8.04 2.96
C PHE A 22 12.54 -8.55 1.69
N LEU A 23 12.49 -7.73 0.64
CA LEU A 23 11.83 -8.09 -0.61
C LEU A 23 12.44 -9.34 -1.23
N ASN A 24 13.76 -9.51 -1.07
CA ASN A 24 14.49 -10.67 -1.56
C ASN A 24 14.11 -12.00 -0.90
N TRP A 25 13.32 -11.99 0.19
CA TRP A 25 12.73 -13.21 0.76
C TRP A 25 11.53 -13.71 -0.05
N PHE A 26 10.91 -12.84 -0.85
CA PHE A 26 9.72 -13.13 -1.64
C PHE A 26 10.03 -13.31 -3.12
N THR A 27 10.99 -12.55 -3.67
CA THR A 27 11.43 -12.64 -5.07
C THR A 27 12.95 -12.64 -5.16
N GLN A 28 13.52 -13.42 -6.09
CA GLN A 28 14.97 -13.44 -6.35
C GLN A 28 15.36 -12.56 -7.56
N ASP A 29 14.38 -11.89 -8.18
CA ASP A 29 14.64 -11.01 -9.33
C ASP A 29 15.03 -9.61 -8.85
N GLU A 30 16.32 -9.35 -8.75
CA GLU A 30 16.87 -8.05 -8.37
C GLU A 30 16.68 -6.98 -9.46
N THR A 31 16.44 -7.39 -10.72
CA THR A 31 16.25 -6.45 -11.83
C THR A 31 14.83 -5.93 -11.95
N PHE A 32 13.90 -6.60 -11.28
CA PHE A 32 12.49 -6.27 -11.27
C PHE A 32 11.92 -6.43 -9.85
N PRO A 33 12.06 -5.40 -8.99
CA PRO A 33 11.76 -5.47 -7.57
C PRO A 33 10.24 -5.44 -7.32
N PHE A 34 9.59 -6.55 -7.65
CA PHE A 34 8.15 -6.71 -7.61
C PHE A 34 7.75 -8.13 -7.21
N PHE A 35 6.77 -8.21 -6.34
CA PHE A 35 6.13 -9.46 -5.94
C PHE A 35 4.65 -9.24 -5.66
N ILE A 36 3.81 -10.19 -6.06
CA ILE A 36 2.36 -10.19 -5.78
C ILE A 36 1.92 -11.54 -5.25
N GLN A 37 1.15 -11.50 -4.16
CA GLN A 37 0.63 -12.69 -3.50
C GLN A 37 -0.77 -12.49 -2.94
N TYR A 38 -1.60 -13.53 -3.08
CA TYR A 38 -2.81 -13.66 -2.27
C TYR A 38 -2.46 -14.23 -0.90
N GLY A 39 -2.91 -13.53 0.14
CA GLY A 39 -2.75 -13.91 1.54
C GLY A 39 -4.07 -14.37 2.15
N THR A 40 -3.99 -15.30 3.09
CA THR A 40 -5.09 -15.74 3.93
C THR A 40 -4.59 -15.79 5.36
N HIS A 41 -5.34 -15.18 6.28
CA HIS A 41 -5.03 -15.23 7.70
C HIS A 41 -6.19 -15.88 8.44
N ASP A 42 -5.92 -17.04 9.03
CA ASP A 42 -6.84 -17.73 9.95
C ASP A 42 -6.48 -17.46 11.43
N GLU A 43 -5.29 -16.92 11.67
CA GLU A 43 -4.74 -16.59 12.99
C GLU A 43 -4.13 -15.18 12.96
N ASP A 44 -3.90 -14.61 14.15
CA ASP A 44 -3.26 -13.31 14.32
C ASP A 44 -1.86 -13.30 13.67
N LEU A 45 -1.56 -12.24 12.93
CA LEU A 45 -0.23 -11.97 12.40
C LEU A 45 0.51 -11.02 13.33
N CYS A 46 1.62 -11.48 13.88
CA CYS A 46 2.50 -10.68 14.75
C CYS A 46 3.02 -9.42 14.05
N LEU A 47 3.36 -8.41 14.85
CA LEU A 47 3.98 -7.19 14.36
C LEU A 47 5.30 -7.50 13.64
N HIS A 48 5.42 -6.98 12.43
CA HIS A 48 6.62 -7.04 11.59
C HIS A 48 6.80 -5.71 10.86
N THR A 49 7.99 -5.48 10.31
CA THR A 49 8.27 -4.31 9.47
C THR A 49 8.81 -4.76 8.12
N HIS A 50 8.85 -3.84 7.15
CA HIS A 50 9.50 -4.05 5.85
C HIS A 50 10.74 -3.17 5.77
N ALA A 51 11.90 -3.77 5.50
CA ALA A 51 13.18 -3.05 5.53
C ALA A 51 13.42 -2.23 4.25
N ASP A 52 13.19 -2.83 3.09
CA ASP A 52 13.59 -2.30 1.79
C ASP A 52 12.43 -2.09 0.80
N PHE A 53 11.19 -2.53 1.11
CA PHE A 53 10.05 -2.41 0.20
C PHE A 53 8.81 -1.79 0.83
N SER A 54 7.97 -1.24 -0.05
CA SER A 54 6.59 -0.84 0.27
C SER A 54 5.63 -1.99 -0.05
N GLU A 55 4.59 -2.13 0.77
CA GLU A 55 3.52 -3.10 0.57
C GLU A 55 2.19 -2.38 0.36
N LEU A 56 1.56 -2.60 -0.80
CA LEU A 56 0.16 -2.23 -1.04
C LEU A 56 -0.73 -3.43 -0.71
N VAL A 57 -1.66 -3.25 0.22
CA VAL A 57 -2.59 -4.28 0.67
C VAL A 57 -4.00 -3.93 0.22
N ILE A 58 -4.68 -4.90 -0.38
CA ILE A 58 -6.09 -4.82 -0.76
C ILE A 58 -6.86 -5.93 -0.06
N VAL A 59 -7.88 -5.59 0.73
CA VAL A 59 -8.73 -6.59 1.40
C VAL A 59 -9.78 -7.14 0.42
N LEU A 60 -9.64 -8.42 0.08
CA LEU A 60 -10.49 -9.11 -0.90
C LEU A 60 -11.78 -9.67 -0.27
N SER A 61 -11.70 -10.13 0.98
CA SER A 61 -12.87 -10.59 1.72
C SER A 61 -12.63 -10.63 3.23
N GLY A 62 -13.73 -10.75 3.97
CA GLY A 62 -13.71 -10.86 5.44
C GLY A 62 -13.37 -9.56 6.14
N THR A 63 -12.89 -9.71 7.38
CA THR A 63 -12.53 -8.61 8.27
C THR A 63 -11.34 -8.99 9.14
N ALA A 64 -10.56 -7.99 9.57
CA ALA A 64 -9.55 -8.14 10.62
C ALA A 64 -9.41 -6.80 11.36
N THR A 65 -8.57 -6.78 12.38
CA THR A 65 -8.07 -5.55 13.00
C THR A 65 -6.63 -5.36 12.54
N HIS A 66 -6.36 -4.31 11.79
CA HIS A 66 -5.00 -3.90 11.43
C HIS A 66 -4.39 -3.18 12.62
N VAL A 67 -3.27 -3.70 13.12
CA VAL A 67 -2.50 -3.08 14.19
C VAL A 67 -1.30 -2.42 13.54
N VAL A 68 -1.14 -1.12 13.71
CA VAL A 68 -0.03 -0.37 13.11
C VAL A 68 0.31 0.83 13.98
N ASP A 69 1.60 1.02 14.24
CA ASP A 69 2.12 2.08 15.13
C ASP A 69 1.46 2.11 16.54
N GLY A 70 1.05 0.93 17.04
CA GLY A 70 0.42 0.77 18.36
C GLY A 70 -1.08 1.06 18.40
N GLU A 71 -1.67 1.47 17.28
CA GLU A 71 -3.08 1.74 17.12
C GLU A 71 -3.80 0.59 16.39
N GLU A 72 -5.10 0.46 16.60
CA GLU A 72 -5.92 -0.63 16.05
C GLU A 72 -7.06 -0.11 15.17
N TYR A 73 -7.18 -0.65 13.96
CA TYR A 73 -8.14 -0.22 12.95
C TYR A 73 -8.93 -1.40 12.39
N PRO A 74 -10.28 -1.35 12.40
CA PRO A 74 -11.08 -2.37 11.75
C PRO A 74 -10.94 -2.26 10.24
N ILE A 75 -10.54 -3.35 9.60
CA ILE A 75 -10.43 -3.48 8.14
C ILE A 75 -11.38 -4.54 7.62
N ARG A 76 -11.90 -4.33 6.42
CA ARG A 76 -12.89 -5.17 5.74
C ARG A 76 -12.69 -5.15 4.24
N LYS A 77 -13.42 -6.02 3.53
CA LYS A 77 -13.45 -6.05 2.06
C LYS A 77 -13.55 -4.64 1.46
N GLY A 78 -12.66 -4.35 0.52
CA GLY A 78 -12.59 -3.07 -0.19
C GLY A 78 -11.68 -2.04 0.46
N ASP A 79 -11.17 -2.28 1.67
CA ASP A 79 -10.14 -1.43 2.25
C ASP A 79 -8.78 -1.65 1.55
N VAL A 80 -8.10 -0.53 1.29
CA VAL A 80 -6.80 -0.44 0.65
C VAL A 80 -5.89 0.46 1.47
N PHE A 81 -4.65 0.03 1.66
CA PHE A 81 -3.64 0.81 2.37
C PHE A 81 -2.22 0.45 1.92
N VAL A 82 -1.29 1.38 2.13
CA VAL A 82 0.13 1.24 1.82
C VAL A 82 0.92 1.24 3.12
N ILE A 83 1.83 0.28 3.27
CA ILE A 83 2.80 0.20 4.35
C ILE A 83 4.16 0.58 3.79
N SER A 84 4.74 1.64 4.34
CA SER A 84 6.09 2.10 4.02
C SER A 84 7.16 1.33 4.79
N ASN A 85 8.41 1.50 4.37
CA ASN A 85 9.55 0.91 5.05
C ASN A 85 9.60 1.32 6.53
N ASN A 86 10.00 0.39 7.39
CA ASN A 86 10.15 0.55 8.84
C ASN A 86 8.85 0.89 9.59
N THR A 87 7.68 0.64 9.00
CA THR A 87 6.39 0.76 9.68
C THR A 87 5.98 -0.59 10.25
N ALA A 88 5.83 -0.67 11.57
CA ALA A 88 5.49 -1.92 12.25
C ALA A 88 3.98 -2.17 12.17
N HIS A 89 3.58 -3.30 11.60
CA HIS A 89 2.17 -3.67 11.49
C HIS A 89 1.90 -5.17 11.64
N GLY A 90 0.64 -5.52 11.90
CA GLY A 90 0.15 -6.89 12.02
C GLY A 90 -1.38 -6.96 11.97
N TYR A 91 -1.93 -8.16 12.10
CA TYR A 91 -3.38 -8.38 12.02
C TYR A 91 -3.88 -9.14 13.25
N LYS A 92 -5.01 -8.71 13.83
CA LYS A 92 -5.70 -9.40 14.91
C LYS A 92 -7.12 -9.79 14.52
N HIS A 93 -7.60 -10.87 15.13
CA HIS A 93 -8.99 -11.34 15.02
C HIS A 93 -9.48 -11.51 13.57
N PRO A 94 -8.70 -12.16 12.67
CA PRO A 94 -9.15 -12.34 11.30
C PRO A 94 -10.41 -13.22 11.23
N LYS A 95 -11.33 -12.85 10.34
CA LYS A 95 -12.54 -13.62 10.05
C LYS A 95 -12.72 -13.69 8.55
N ASN A 96 -12.48 -14.88 7.98
CA ASN A 96 -12.50 -15.09 6.52
C ASN A 96 -11.63 -14.05 5.79
N PHE A 97 -10.50 -13.67 6.39
CA PHE A 97 -9.71 -12.52 5.98
C PHE A 97 -8.75 -12.91 4.86
N HIS A 98 -9.04 -12.41 3.66
CA HIS A 98 -8.24 -12.64 2.45
C HIS A 98 -7.78 -11.30 1.91
N ILE A 99 -6.50 -11.22 1.55
CA ILE A 99 -5.86 -10.01 1.06
C ILE A 99 -5.06 -10.28 -0.21
N CYS A 100 -4.80 -9.23 -0.99
CA CYS A 100 -3.76 -9.21 -1.99
C CYS A 100 -2.66 -8.26 -1.53
N ASN A 101 -1.44 -8.77 -1.43
CA ASN A 101 -0.26 -7.98 -1.11
C ASN A 101 0.56 -7.79 -2.38
N ILE A 102 0.88 -6.54 -2.67
CA ILE A 102 1.76 -6.14 -3.78
C ILE A 102 2.97 -5.45 -3.15
N MET A 103 4.12 -6.10 -3.25
CA MET A 103 5.37 -5.69 -2.62
C MET A 103 6.32 -5.16 -3.70
N PHE A 104 6.83 -3.95 -3.53
CA PHE A 104 7.60 -3.28 -4.57
C PHE A 104 8.53 -2.18 -4.05
N HIS A 105 9.54 -1.85 -4.83
CA HIS A 105 10.30 -0.61 -4.65
C HIS A 105 9.60 0.53 -5.38
N LEU A 106 8.97 1.44 -4.63
CA LEU A 106 8.19 2.55 -5.20
C LEU A 106 9.03 3.39 -6.19
N SER A 107 10.30 3.68 -5.86
CA SER A 107 11.21 4.44 -6.75
C SER A 107 11.34 3.83 -8.15
N TYR A 108 11.48 2.50 -8.24
CA TYR A 108 11.61 1.80 -9.53
C TYR A 108 10.42 2.06 -10.47
N PHE A 109 9.20 2.10 -9.91
CA PHE A 109 7.98 2.32 -10.68
C PHE A 109 7.65 3.80 -10.89
N LEU A 110 8.26 4.69 -10.12
CA LEU A 110 8.13 6.14 -10.23
C LEU A 110 9.18 6.82 -11.12
N ASP A 111 10.21 6.10 -11.54
CA ASP A 111 11.26 6.62 -12.44
C ASP A 111 10.81 6.71 -13.90
N TYR A 112 9.68 6.07 -14.26
CA TYR A 112 9.06 6.24 -15.56
C TYR A 112 8.30 7.57 -15.62
N GLN A 113 8.48 8.33 -16.71
CA GLN A 113 7.81 9.60 -16.99
C GLN A 113 6.28 9.42 -16.98
N SER A 114 5.68 9.59 -15.81
CA SER A 114 4.25 9.54 -15.59
C SER A 114 3.83 10.78 -14.81
N ASP A 115 2.68 11.34 -15.16
CA ASP A 115 2.08 12.51 -14.51
C ASP A 115 1.47 12.16 -13.15
N ILE A 116 1.54 10.90 -12.70
CA ILE A 116 0.90 10.46 -11.44
C ILE A 116 1.38 11.26 -10.22
N LYS A 117 2.64 11.71 -10.21
CA LYS A 117 3.23 12.57 -9.18
C LYS A 117 2.61 13.98 -9.14
N THR A 118 1.88 14.38 -10.16
CA THR A 118 1.13 15.65 -10.18
C THR A 118 -0.22 15.55 -9.46
N THR A 119 -0.62 14.35 -9.02
CA THR A 119 -1.92 14.12 -8.40
C THR A 119 -1.81 14.11 -6.87
N ALA A 120 -2.69 14.87 -6.20
CA ALA A 120 -2.73 14.91 -4.73
C ALA A 120 -3.09 13.53 -4.13
N GLY A 121 -3.98 12.78 -4.76
CA GLY A 121 -4.37 11.46 -4.29
C GLY A 121 -3.22 10.45 -4.29
N PHE A 122 -2.26 10.58 -5.22
CA PHE A 122 -1.04 9.76 -5.22
C PHE A 122 -0.18 10.08 -3.98
N HIS A 123 0.11 11.36 -3.75
CA HIS A 123 0.89 11.78 -2.58
C HIS A 123 0.20 11.39 -1.28
N ALA A 124 -1.12 11.56 -1.20
CA ALA A 124 -1.88 11.19 -0.02
C ALA A 124 -1.73 9.70 0.29
N LEU A 125 -2.00 8.81 -0.67
CA LEU A 125 -2.02 7.36 -0.45
C LEU A 125 -0.62 6.71 -0.37
N PHE A 126 0.31 7.11 -1.23
CA PHE A 126 1.60 6.42 -1.39
C PHE A 126 2.77 7.08 -0.66
N VAL A 127 2.65 8.36 -0.27
CA VAL A 127 3.77 9.13 0.32
C VAL A 127 3.45 9.58 1.74
N ILE A 128 2.34 10.31 1.91
CA ILE A 128 2.04 11.02 3.15
C ILE A 128 1.37 10.09 4.16
N GLU A 129 0.31 9.37 3.78
CA GLU A 129 -0.34 8.41 4.69
C GLU A 129 0.65 7.42 5.29
N PRO A 130 1.51 6.76 4.49
CA PRO A 130 2.49 5.82 5.06
C PRO A 130 3.55 6.47 5.95
N THR A 131 3.67 7.80 5.97
CA THR A 131 4.66 8.54 6.76
C THR A 131 4.06 9.12 8.05
N LEU A 132 2.80 9.58 8.01
CA LEU A 132 2.16 10.28 9.13
C LEU A 132 1.68 9.36 10.26
N THR A 133 1.58 8.06 10.02
CA THR A 133 1.11 7.06 11.00
C THR A 133 1.94 7.09 12.28
N LYS A 134 3.21 7.52 12.17
CA LYS A 134 4.15 7.69 13.28
C LYS A 134 3.80 8.81 14.28
N THR A 135 2.89 9.74 13.94
CA THR A 135 2.68 10.96 14.74
C THR A 135 1.22 11.26 15.12
N GLN A 136 0.24 10.78 14.36
CA GLN A 136 -1.18 11.12 14.59
C GLN A 136 -2.16 9.93 14.49
N GLY A 137 -1.67 8.70 14.45
CA GLY A 137 -2.47 7.48 14.32
C GLY A 137 -2.91 7.20 12.87
N PHE A 138 -2.86 5.92 12.47
CA PHE A 138 -3.27 5.39 11.17
C PHE A 138 -4.80 5.44 10.95
N LYS A 139 -5.42 6.63 10.90
CA LYS A 139 -6.88 6.71 10.71
C LYS A 139 -7.40 6.41 9.30
N ARG A 140 -6.52 6.02 8.37
CA ARG A 140 -6.76 6.37 6.97
C ARG A 140 -6.47 5.20 6.03
N GLN A 141 -7.53 4.45 5.75
CA GLN A 141 -7.62 3.51 4.64
C GLN A 141 -8.44 4.14 3.51
N LEU A 142 -8.10 3.82 2.27
CA LEU A 142 -8.99 4.03 1.12
C LEU A 142 -10.02 2.90 1.14
N THR A 143 -11.30 3.20 1.35
CA THR A 143 -12.37 2.21 1.25
C THR A 143 -13.04 2.34 -0.10
N LEU A 144 -12.88 1.33 -0.94
CA LEU A 144 -13.47 1.27 -2.28
C LEU A 144 -14.97 1.01 -2.20
N ASN A 145 -15.76 1.74 -2.99
CA ASN A 145 -17.14 1.33 -3.26
C ASN A 145 -17.17 0.09 -4.17
N LEU A 146 -18.35 -0.50 -4.39
CA LEU A 146 -18.47 -1.75 -5.16
C LEU A 146 -17.90 -1.62 -6.59
N ALA A 147 -18.21 -0.55 -7.31
CA ALA A 147 -17.74 -0.37 -8.68
C ALA A 147 -16.21 -0.23 -8.73
N GLN A 148 -15.65 0.58 -7.83
CA GLN A 148 -14.20 0.76 -7.67
C GLN A 148 -13.52 -0.57 -7.28
N TYR A 149 -14.12 -1.35 -6.38
CA TYR A 149 -13.58 -2.65 -5.98
C TYR A 149 -13.51 -3.62 -7.16
N GLU A 150 -14.56 -3.72 -7.97
CA GLU A 150 -14.57 -4.63 -9.13
C GLU A 150 -13.52 -4.22 -10.19
N GLU A 151 -13.33 -2.91 -10.40
CA GLU A 151 -12.27 -2.38 -11.28
C GLU A 151 -10.88 -2.78 -10.77
N ILE A 152 -10.59 -2.51 -9.49
CA ILE A 152 -9.31 -2.84 -8.86
C ILE A 152 -9.07 -4.35 -8.82
N HIS A 153 -10.11 -5.13 -8.52
CA HIS A 153 -10.03 -6.59 -8.49
C HIS A 153 -9.69 -7.18 -9.86
N THR A 154 -10.25 -6.63 -10.95
CA THR A 154 -9.93 -7.05 -12.32
C THR A 154 -8.46 -6.80 -12.66
N LEU A 155 -7.92 -5.65 -12.24
CA LEU A 155 -6.50 -5.33 -12.41
C LEU A 155 -5.61 -6.28 -11.61
N ILE A 156 -5.95 -6.57 -10.36
CA ILE A 156 -5.21 -7.51 -9.50
C ILE A 156 -5.17 -8.92 -10.10
N VAL A 157 -6.31 -9.42 -10.60
CA VAL A 157 -6.37 -10.76 -11.24
C VAL A 157 -5.46 -10.81 -12.47
N SER A 158 -5.51 -9.77 -13.31
CA SER A 158 -4.67 -9.67 -14.52
C SER A 158 -3.18 -9.60 -14.15
N LEU A 159 -2.84 -8.77 -13.16
CA LEU A 159 -1.49 -8.57 -12.65
C LEU A 159 -0.92 -9.87 -12.08
N LYS A 160 -1.73 -10.61 -11.31
CA LYS A 160 -1.34 -11.89 -10.73
C LYS A 160 -1.08 -12.94 -11.80
N ASN A 161 -1.96 -13.05 -12.80
CA ASN A 161 -1.80 -13.98 -13.91
C ASN A 161 -0.56 -13.66 -14.75
N GLU A 162 -0.30 -12.39 -15.03
CA GLU A 162 0.91 -11.97 -15.77
C GLU A 162 2.19 -12.35 -15.00
N TYR A 163 2.21 -12.10 -13.69
CA TYR A 163 3.34 -12.45 -12.82
C TYR A 163 3.62 -13.96 -12.74
N GLU A 164 2.58 -14.78 -12.80
CA GLU A 164 2.72 -16.25 -12.74
C GLU A 164 3.09 -16.86 -14.09
N THR A 165 2.50 -16.37 -15.18
CA THR A 165 2.72 -16.93 -16.53
C THR A 165 4.04 -16.48 -17.15
N LYS A 166 4.50 -15.26 -16.81
CA LYS A 166 5.78 -14.69 -17.28
C LYS A 166 6.01 -14.83 -18.79
N LEU A 167 4.99 -14.51 -19.58
CA LEU A 167 5.11 -14.50 -21.04
C LEU A 167 6.18 -13.47 -21.49
N PRO A 168 6.74 -13.59 -22.70
CA PRO A 168 7.66 -12.58 -23.22
C PRO A 168 7.04 -11.18 -23.16
N GLY A 169 7.71 -10.25 -22.46
CA GLY A 169 7.20 -8.90 -22.21
C GLY A 169 6.44 -8.70 -20.89
N TYR A 170 6.39 -9.72 -20.01
CA TYR A 170 5.60 -9.66 -18.77
C TYR A 170 5.95 -8.49 -17.85
N GLN A 171 7.23 -8.10 -17.73
CA GLN A 171 7.63 -6.95 -16.91
C GLN A 171 6.98 -5.65 -17.40
N THR A 172 6.95 -5.43 -18.71
CA THR A 172 6.24 -4.28 -19.32
C THR A 172 4.74 -4.33 -19.05
N MET A 173 4.14 -5.52 -19.15
CA MET A 173 2.71 -5.69 -18.87
C MET A 173 2.39 -5.43 -17.39
N ILE A 174 3.22 -5.94 -16.47
CA ILE A 174 3.11 -5.65 -15.04
C ILE A 174 3.23 -4.15 -14.78
N ILE A 175 4.21 -3.47 -15.37
CA ILE A 175 4.36 -2.00 -15.24
C ILE A 175 3.08 -1.30 -15.72
N SER A 176 2.53 -1.68 -16.88
CA SER A 176 1.28 -1.12 -17.40
C SER A 176 0.08 -1.33 -16.46
N LEU A 177 -0.06 -2.54 -15.92
CA LEU A 177 -1.13 -2.89 -14.98
C LEU A 177 -0.98 -2.16 -13.64
N LEU A 178 0.24 -2.02 -13.14
CA LEU A 178 0.54 -1.25 -11.93
C LEU A 178 0.28 0.25 -12.15
N SER A 179 0.65 0.80 -13.29
CA SER A 179 0.33 2.20 -13.63
C SER A 179 -1.17 2.44 -13.61
N GLN A 180 -1.96 1.52 -14.19
CA GLN A 180 -3.43 1.59 -14.12
C GLN A 180 -3.94 1.47 -12.68
N LEU A 181 -3.41 0.53 -11.90
CA LEU A 181 -3.79 0.30 -10.51
C LEU A 181 -3.51 1.54 -9.64
N PHE A 182 -2.27 2.04 -9.65
CA PHE A 182 -1.85 3.19 -8.86
C PHE A 182 -2.61 4.44 -9.26
N THR A 183 -2.82 4.67 -10.55
CA THR A 183 -3.60 5.81 -11.04
C THR A 183 -5.06 5.74 -10.57
N SER A 184 -5.68 4.57 -10.65
CA SER A 184 -7.08 4.38 -10.25
C SER A 184 -7.26 4.59 -8.75
N LEU A 185 -6.40 3.98 -7.93
CA LEU A 185 -6.40 4.18 -6.48
C LEU A 185 -6.16 5.65 -6.10
N SER A 186 -5.22 6.32 -6.77
CA SER A 186 -4.93 7.74 -6.55
C SER A 186 -6.14 8.62 -6.89
N ARG A 187 -6.90 8.30 -7.95
CA ARG A 187 -8.13 9.02 -8.32
C ARG A 187 -9.29 8.73 -7.37
N PHE A 188 -9.38 7.51 -6.85
CA PHE A 188 -10.41 7.14 -5.87
C PHE A 188 -10.13 7.72 -4.49
N TYR A 189 -8.87 8.09 -4.23
CA TYR A 189 -8.50 8.85 -3.07
C TYR A 189 -9.06 10.27 -3.17
N ASP A 190 -10.32 10.43 -2.77
CA ASP A 190 -11.00 11.72 -2.74
C ASP A 190 -10.49 12.58 -1.58
N VAL A 191 -9.58 13.47 -1.95
CA VAL A 191 -8.98 14.50 -1.09
C VAL A 191 -10.04 15.51 -0.60
N SER A 192 -11.17 15.67 -1.30
CA SER A 192 -12.15 16.72 -1.04
C SER A 192 -13.27 16.35 -0.05
N GLN A 193 -13.58 15.06 0.12
CA GLN A 193 -14.72 14.60 0.93
C GLN A 193 -14.39 14.11 2.35
N LYS A 194 -13.11 13.97 2.71
CA LYS A 194 -12.70 13.56 4.06
C LYS A 194 -12.51 14.79 4.96
N SER A 195 -13.54 15.14 5.76
CA SER A 195 -13.52 16.27 6.71
C SER A 195 -12.40 16.19 7.77
N ASP A 196 -11.96 14.97 8.09
CA ASP A 196 -11.04 14.68 9.20
C ASP A 196 -9.56 14.56 8.72
N SER A 197 -9.29 14.84 7.44
CA SER A 197 -7.95 14.71 6.84
C SER A 197 -7.43 15.99 6.20
N LYS A 198 -7.90 17.17 6.62
CA LYS A 198 -7.49 18.47 6.06
C LYS A 198 -5.96 18.65 5.98
N GLU A 199 -5.21 18.15 6.96
CA GLU A 199 -3.75 18.26 6.97
C GLU A 199 -3.06 17.40 5.90
N VAL A 200 -3.46 16.13 5.73
CA VAL A 200 -2.94 15.28 4.63
C VAL A 200 -3.33 15.87 3.28
N VAL A 201 -4.56 16.32 3.18
CA VAL A 201 -5.11 16.91 1.97
C VAL A 201 -4.33 18.16 1.58
N SER A 202 -4.10 19.08 2.52
CA SER A 202 -3.32 20.30 2.29
C SER A 202 -1.88 19.95 1.89
N ILE A 203 -1.18 19.10 2.67
CA ILE A 203 0.19 18.69 2.32
C ILE A 203 0.25 18.02 0.95
N ALA A 204 -0.71 17.13 0.63
CA ALA A 204 -0.78 16.46 -0.67
C ALA A 204 -1.02 17.44 -1.82
N ASN A 205 -1.89 18.43 -1.63
CA ASN A 205 -2.14 19.47 -2.60
C ASN A 205 -0.92 20.38 -2.77
N THR A 206 -0.24 20.75 -1.69
CA THR A 206 0.99 21.54 -1.73
C THR A 206 2.08 20.80 -2.51
N ILE A 207 2.33 19.52 -2.22
CA ILE A 207 3.33 18.73 -2.94
C ILE A 207 2.93 18.58 -4.41
N ALA A 208 1.66 18.26 -4.71
CA ALA A 208 1.17 18.19 -6.08
C ALA A 208 1.34 19.52 -6.83
N TYR A 209 1.10 20.65 -6.17
CA TYR A 209 1.31 21.98 -6.75
C TYR A 209 2.79 22.22 -7.08
N MET A 210 3.70 21.90 -6.16
CA MET A 210 5.15 21.98 -6.38
C MET A 210 5.59 21.10 -7.56
N GLU A 211 5.06 19.88 -7.69
CA GLU A 211 5.35 18.98 -8.81
C GLU A 211 4.83 19.51 -10.15
N ASN A 212 3.76 20.32 -10.17
CA ASN A 212 3.25 20.97 -11.38
C ASN A 212 4.00 22.26 -11.74
N HIS A 213 4.64 22.92 -10.77
CA HIS A 213 5.32 24.21 -10.93
C HIS A 213 6.81 24.11 -10.57
N TYR A 214 7.42 22.94 -10.78
CA TYR A 214 8.78 22.63 -10.32
C TYR A 214 9.90 23.49 -10.96
N ASN A 215 9.60 24.19 -12.05
CA ASN A 215 10.51 25.12 -12.73
C ASN A 215 10.25 26.59 -12.38
N GLU A 216 9.36 26.87 -11.43
CA GLU A 216 9.00 28.21 -11.00
C GLU A 216 9.62 28.51 -9.62
N ASP A 217 9.88 29.80 -9.34
CA ASP A 217 10.31 30.25 -8.01
C ASP A 217 9.09 30.34 -7.10
N LEU A 218 8.89 29.33 -6.25
CA LEU A 218 7.76 29.25 -5.32
C LEU A 218 8.11 29.82 -3.94
N SER A 219 7.27 30.71 -3.41
CA SER A 219 7.38 31.23 -2.04
C SER A 219 6.60 30.40 -1.02
N ILE A 220 6.97 30.50 0.26
CA ILE A 220 6.26 29.81 1.35
C ILE A 220 4.83 30.37 1.48
N GLU A 221 4.66 31.67 1.25
CA GLU A 221 3.38 32.37 1.31
C GLU A 221 2.39 31.90 0.23
N GLU A 222 2.88 31.51 -0.95
CA GLU A 222 2.06 30.91 -2.01
C GLU A 222 1.67 29.46 -1.67
N LEU A 223 2.62 28.67 -1.18
CA LEU A 223 2.38 27.28 -0.79
C LEU A 223 1.38 27.14 0.37
N ALA A 224 1.36 28.12 1.28
CA ALA A 224 0.44 28.13 2.43
C ALA A 224 -1.04 28.37 2.06
N GLN A 225 -1.36 28.65 0.78
CA GLN A 225 -2.73 28.83 0.29
C GLN A 225 -3.41 27.51 -0.12
N TYR A 226 -2.67 26.40 -0.16
CA TYR A 226 -3.11 25.08 -0.62
C TYR A 226 -3.23 24.05 0.51
#